data_AF-A0A8S9R8F4-F1
#
_entry.id   AF-A0A8S9R8F4-F1
#
_cell.length_a   1.000
_cell.length_b   1.000
_cell.length_c   1.000
_cell.angle_alpha   90.00
_cell.angle_beta   90.00
_cell.angle_gamma   90.00
#
_symmetry.space_group_name_H-M   'P 1'
#
loop_
_entity.id
_entity.type
_entity.pdbx_description
1 polymer ?
#
loop_
_entity_poly.entity_id
_entity_poly.type
_entity_poly.pdbx_seq_one_letter_code
_entity_poly.pdbx_strand_id
1 'polypeptide(L)' 'MPKNWWERVKFPRNYGKTLETIDSIWQLYWPKLLQHKEKNRLTKMTQLRMRKLALRTREKQWSWIRLPIHFSVLISWSVS' A
#
# COMPACT_ATOMS: atom_id res chain seq x y z
N MET A 1 26.52 -18.07 -13.38
CA MET A 1 25.44 -17.44 -14.18
C MET A 1 24.43 -16.77 -13.24
N PRO A 2 23.98 -15.53 -13.52
CA PRO A 2 23.19 -14.68 -12.60
C PRO A 2 21.72 -15.10 -12.39
N LYS A 3 21.32 -16.28 -12.88
CA LYS A 3 19.93 -16.78 -12.84
C LYS A 3 19.48 -17.23 -11.43
N ASN A 4 20.43 -17.43 -10.50
CA ASN A 4 20.20 -18.15 -9.24
C ASN A 4 20.44 -17.29 -7.98
N TRP A 5 20.56 -15.96 -8.10
CA TRP A 5 20.88 -15.10 -6.95
C TRP A 5 19.71 -14.86 -5.99
N TRP A 6 18.48 -15.11 -6.44
CA TRP A 6 17.27 -14.77 -5.70
C TRP A 6 16.42 -16.01 -5.44
N GLU A 7 16.20 -16.31 -4.17
CA GLU A 7 15.25 -17.30 -3.73
C GLU A 7 13.87 -16.67 -3.52
N ARG A 8 12.82 -17.34 -4.00
CA ARG A 8 11.43 -16.91 -3.81
C ARG A 8 10.78 -17.73 -2.71
N VAL A 9 10.55 -17.10 -1.56
CA VAL A 9 9.85 -17.73 -0.43
C VAL A 9 8.35 -17.43 -0.50
N LYS A 10 7.51 -18.46 -0.35
CA LYS A 10 6.04 -18.30 -0.30
C LYS A 10 5.60 -18.00 1.13
N PHE A 11 4.90 -16.88 1.31
CA PHE A 11 4.32 -16.52 2.61
C PHE A 11 2.89 -17.03 2.79
N PRO A 12 2.47 -17.30 4.04
CA PRO A 12 1.08 -17.63 4.32
C PRO A 12 0.15 -16.44 4.01
N ARG A 13 -1.14 -16.73 3.80
CA ARG A 13 -2.13 -15.69 3.47
C ARG A 13 -2.51 -14.81 4.67
N ASN A 14 -2.32 -15.32 5.89
CA ASN A 14 -2.59 -14.60 7.13
C ASN A 14 -1.44 -13.64 7.45
N TYR A 15 -1.76 -12.34 7.58
CA TYR A 15 -0.79 -11.29 7.87
C TYR A 15 0.04 -11.54 9.13
N GLY A 16 -0.58 -11.98 10.23
CA GLY A 16 0.11 -12.23 11.50
C GLY A 16 1.14 -13.35 11.37
N LYS A 17 0.74 -14.49 10.80
CA LYS A 17 1.64 -15.61 10.53
C LYS A 17 2.80 -15.23 9.60
N THR A 18 2.54 -14.35 8.63
CA THR A 18 3.58 -13.87 7.72
C THR A 18 4.61 -13.00 8.43
N LEU A 19 4.19 -12.15 9.38
CA LEU A 19 5.12 -11.36 10.19
C LEU A 19 6.02 -12.24 11.06
N GLU A 20 5.47 -13.26 11.72
CA GLU A 20 6.24 -14.22 12.52
C GLU A 20 7.25 -14.99 11.67
N THR A 21 6.84 -15.40 10.46
CA THR A 21 7.72 -16.07 9.49
C THR A 21 8.84 -15.13 9.01
N ILE A 22 8.52 -13.86 8.77
CA ILE A 22 9.50 -12.85 8.36
C ILE A 22 10.51 -12.59 9.48
N ASP A 23 10.05 -12.49 10.72
CA ASP A 23 10.92 -12.26 11.88
C ASP A 23 11.86 -13.43 12.09
N SER A 24 11.36 -14.66 12.05
CA SER A 24 12.22 -15.84 12.17
C SER A 24 13.24 -15.97 11.03
N ILE A 25 12.86 -15.76 9.76
CA ILE A 25 13.76 -15.93 8.62
C ILE A 25 14.79 -14.79 8.53
N TRP A 26 14.39 -13.54 8.71
CA TRP A 26 15.30 -12.41 8.43
C TRP A 26 16.06 -11.89 9.64
N GLN A 27 15.61 -12.17 10.87
CA GLN A 27 16.33 -11.76 12.07
C GLN A 27 17.69 -12.45 12.20
N LEU A 28 17.84 -13.68 11.69
CA LEU A 28 19.08 -14.44 11.78
C LEU A 28 20.15 -13.95 10.79
N TYR A 29 19.73 -13.52 9.59
CA TYR A 29 20.67 -13.21 8.52
C TYR A 29 20.91 -11.70 8.34
N TRP A 30 19.88 -10.84 8.45
CA TRP A 30 19.94 -9.44 7.98
C TRP A 30 19.94 -8.37 9.08
N PRO A 31 20.50 -7.17 8.80
CA PRO A 31 20.44 -6.03 9.71
C PRO A 31 19.02 -5.48 9.89
N LYS A 32 18.75 -4.92 11.09
CA LYS A 32 17.42 -4.42 11.52
C LYS A 32 16.77 -3.45 10.53
N LEU A 33 17.56 -2.59 9.87
CA LEU A 33 17.04 -1.62 8.90
C LEU A 33 16.27 -2.29 7.74
N LEU A 34 16.80 -3.40 7.22
CA LEU A 34 16.17 -4.13 6.12
C LEU A 34 14.90 -4.85 6.58
N GLN A 35 14.94 -5.41 7.79
CA GLN A 35 13.77 -6.05 8.41
C GLN A 35 12.61 -5.05 8.53
N HIS A 36 12.86 -3.84 9.05
CA HIS A 36 11.84 -2.79 9.14
C HIS A 36 11.30 -2.36 7.79
N LYS A 37 12.16 -2.17 6.78
CA LYS A 37 11.74 -1.78 5.44
C LYS A 37 10.78 -2.80 4.84
N GLU A 38 11.04 -4.08 5.04
CA GLU A 38 10.14 -5.07 4.49
C GLU A 38 8.83 -5.22 5.28
N LYS A 39 8.87 -5.15 6.62
CA LYS A 39 7.62 -5.07 7.41
C LYS A 39 6.72 -3.93 6.91
N ASN A 40 7.31 -2.77 6.61
CA ASN A 40 6.58 -1.64 6.03
C ASN A 40 6.00 -1.96 4.64
N ARG A 41 6.76 -2.66 3.80
CA ARG A 41 6.30 -3.11 2.48
C ARG A 41 5.12 -4.06 2.58
N LEU A 42 5.18 -5.05 3.48
CA LEU A 42 4.11 -6.01 3.73
C LEU A 42 2.82 -5.28 4.18
N THR A 43 2.96 -4.34 5.11
CA THR A 43 1.85 -3.51 5.59
C THR A 43 1.22 -2.72 4.43
N LYS A 44 2.04 -2.08 3.60
CA LYS A 44 1.57 -1.29 2.46
C LYS A 44 0.82 -2.17 1.44
N MET A 45 1.36 -3.34 1.10
CA MET A 45 0.67 -4.26 0.19
C MET A 45 -0.67 -4.73 0.75
N THR A 46 -0.71 -5.05 2.04
CA THR A 46 -1.93 -5.49 2.73
C THR A 46 -2.98 -4.39 2.74
N GLN A 47 -2.59 -3.15 3.05
CA GLN A 47 -3.47 -1.98 2.99
C GLN A 47 -4.00 -1.73 1.57
N LEU A 48 -3.14 -1.80 0.54
CA LEU A 48 -3.55 -1.64 -0.85
C LEU A 48 -4.55 -2.72 -1.27
N ARG A 49 -4.36 -3.97 -0.83
CA ARG A 49 -5.32 -5.05 -1.06
C ARG A 49 -6.67 -4.75 -0.42
N MET A 50 -6.69 -4.31 0.84
CA MET A 50 -7.92 -3.93 1.54
C MET A 50 -8.62 -2.76 0.84
N ARG A 51 -7.88 -1.74 0.42
CA ARG A 51 -8.42 -0.60 -0.34
C ARG A 51 -9.01 -1.03 -1.67
N LYS A 52 -8.33 -1.88 -2.43
CA LYS A 52 -8.85 -2.41 -3.70
C LYS A 52 -10.15 -3.20 -3.50
N LEU A 53 -10.25 -3.98 -2.43
CA LEU A 53 -11.49 -4.69 -2.09
C LEU A 53 -12.61 -3.71 -1.76
N ALA A 54 -12.36 -2.71 -0.91
CA ALA A 54 -13.33 -1.70 -0.55
C ALA A 54 -13.81 -0.86 -1.76
N LEU A 55 -12.93 -0.59 -2.72
CA LEU A 55 -13.27 0.15 -3.95
C LEU A 55 -14.12 -0.66 -4.94
N ARG A 56 -14.06 -2.00 -4.92
CA ARG A 56 -14.93 -2.83 -5.76
C ARG A 56 -16.39 -2.78 -5.30
N THR A 57 -16.62 -2.58 -4.00
CA THR A 57 -17.95 -2.60 -3.39
C THR A 57 -18.63 -1.23 -3.39
N ARG A 58 -17.90 -0.14 -3.67
CA ARG A 58 -18.49 1.21 -3.74
C ARG A 58 -18.76 1.58 -5.20
N GLU A 59 -20.00 1.97 -5.50
CA GLU A 59 -20.30 2.71 -6.72
C GLU A 59 -19.48 4.02 -6.72
N LYS A 60 -19.09 4.50 -7.91
CA LYS A 60 -18.33 5.75 -8.07
C LYS A 60 -19.23 6.92 -7.66
N GLN A 61 -19.26 7.21 -6.37
CA GLN A 61 -19.88 8.43 -5.87
C GLN A 61 -18.89 9.57 -6.10
N TRP A 62 -19.14 10.36 -7.14
CA TRP A 62 -18.44 11.62 -7.36
C TRP A 62 -18.84 12.57 -6.23
N SER A 63 -18.04 12.63 -5.17
CA SER A 63 -18.13 13.74 -4.23
C SER A 63 -17.26 14.87 -4.76
N TRP A 64 -17.89 16.03 -4.99
CA TRP A 64 -17.17 17.27 -5.21
C TRP A 64 -16.23 17.48 -4.03
N ILE A 65 -14.92 17.40 -4.28
CA ILE A 65 -13.91 17.79 -3.31
C ILE A 65 -14.21 19.25 -2.98
N ARG A 66 -14.50 19.55 -1.72
CA ARG A 66 -14.72 20.92 -1.25
C ARG A 66 -13.44 21.70 -1.51
N LEU A 67 -13.39 22.43 -2.63
CA LEU A 67 -12.32 23.35 -2.94
C LEU A 67 -12.41 24.53 -1.95
N PRO A 68 -11.27 25.08 -1.49
CA PRO A 68 -11.28 26.29 -0.69
C PRO A 68 -12.07 27.39 -1.40
N ILE A 69 -12.95 28.06 -0.65
CA ILE A 69 -13.95 29.03 -1.14
C ILE A 69 -13.33 30.17 -1.98
N HIS A 70 -12.01 30.37 -1.90
CA HIS A 70 -11.28 31.39 -2.63
C HIS A 70 -11.12 31.16 -4.14
N PHE A 71 -11.42 29.98 -4.70
CA PHE A 71 -11.30 29.73 -6.16
C PHE A 71 -12.61 29.73 -6.95
N SER A 72 -13.77 29.78 -6.29
CA SER A 72 -15.07 29.73 -6.98
C SER A 72 -15.44 31.01 -7.75
N VAL A 73 -14.78 32.14 -7.48
CA VAL A 73 -15.11 33.43 -8.11
C VAL A 73 -14.61 33.52 -9.57
N LEU A 74 -13.59 32.73 -9.95
CA LEU A 74 -12.99 32.80 -11.29
C LEU A 74 -13.75 32.00 -12.36
N ILE A 75 -14.52 30.97 -11.97
CA ILE A 75 -15.24 30.13 -12.95
C ILE A 75 -16.54 30.83 -13.41
N SER A 76 -17.09 31.75 -12.62
CA SER A 76 -18.34 32.46 -12.96
C SER A 76 -18.16 33.61 -13.97
N TRP A 77 -16.94 34.02 -14.29
CA TRP A 77 -16.66 35.13 -15.21
C TRP A 77 -16.17 34.70 -16.61
N SER A 78 -16.01 33.41 -16.86
CA SER A 78 -15.57 32.90 -18.18
C SER A 78 -16.72 32.42 -19.07
N VAL A 79 -17.97 32.58 -18.62
CA VAL A 79 -19.20 32.32 -19.40
C VAL A 79 -20.13 33.52 -19.23
N SER A 80 -19.75 34.65 -19.81
CA SER A 80 -20.61 35.79 -20.15
C SER A 80 -20.05 36.46 -21.40
#